data_AF-A0A2V6R8D3-F1
#
_entry.id   AF-A0A2V6R8D3-F1
#
_cell.length_a   1.000
_cell.length_b   1.000
_cell.length_c   1.000
_cell.angle_alpha   90.00
_cell.angle_beta   90.00
_cell.angle_gamma   90.00
#
_symmetry.space_group_name_H-M   'P 1'
#
loop_
_entity.id
_entity.type
_entity.pdbx_description
1 polymer ?
#
loop_
_entity_poly.entity_id
_entity_poly.type
_entity_poly.pdbx_seq_one_letter_code
_entity_poly.pdbx_strand_id
1 'polypeptide(L)'
;MAPFALLLLGVAPAAAGGAAYERLPAVLHVHSDLTTGDFPLEQLQTMAEKAGVDALLMTENYLLRIEYGLPPFRALTRVVREERSVLGLGLEHYLQRVAEARTRNPRVLLLPGVEVLPHYHWTGAPWRLDMELHDTQKNLLVFGVTDPAALQALPAASNAGAGAFDAAAALDLVPVLLVVPGAVLVATKRRALARVGRSVVVVRRRRLFLGGLLLAIGATAFVRAWPFVTAPYPPYRELGSGPHQALIDYVDRLGGATVWSFPEAHDSGEQWVGPVRVVWRTDPYTDDLQRTARYTAFGAIYEDTTRFELPGGGWDRLLSQYTAGARSRPAWAVGESGFHGLSAGKRVGPIQTVFLVAGPRPPGSRSPSSPCARASASRSRVRCSPRPRGPRSRSTWPWRRSTARRATCARRSSGTARSSRSGRGARPCARSIARSSTARRPSTAWTRAGRAASCPTRSS
;
A
#
# COMPACT_ATOMS: atom_id res chain seq x y z
N MET A 1 -53.24 57.41 -16.82
CA MET A 1 -52.35 57.38 -15.63
C MET A 1 -52.50 56.00 -14.99
N ALA A 2 -51.53 55.11 -15.20
CA ALA A 2 -51.53 53.76 -14.64
C ALA A 2 -50.59 53.74 -13.42
N PRO A 3 -51.01 53.21 -12.25
CA PRO A 3 -50.11 53.08 -11.12
C PRO A 3 -49.26 51.82 -11.27
N PHE A 4 -47.95 52.01 -11.27
CA PHE A 4 -46.96 50.95 -11.15
C PHE A 4 -47.02 50.38 -9.73
N ALA A 5 -47.53 49.16 -9.58
CA ALA A 5 -47.43 48.40 -8.34
C ALA A 5 -45.99 47.88 -8.21
N LEU A 6 -45.20 48.49 -7.33
CA LEU A 6 -43.86 48.05 -6.98
C LEU A 6 -43.97 46.81 -6.09
N LEU A 7 -43.79 45.62 -6.66
CA LEU A 7 -43.73 44.36 -5.94
C LEU A 7 -42.36 44.27 -5.23
N LEU A 8 -42.30 44.70 -3.97
CA LEU A 8 -41.13 44.47 -3.11
C LEU A 8 -41.09 42.97 -2.72
N LEU A 9 -40.35 42.18 -3.50
CA LEU A 9 -39.90 40.86 -3.07
C LEU A 9 -38.93 41.04 -1.89
N GLY A 10 -39.47 40.95 -0.68
CA GLY A 10 -38.68 40.80 0.53
C GLY A 10 -37.84 39.54 0.44
N VAL A 11 -36.54 39.69 0.20
CA VAL A 11 -35.56 38.63 0.44
C VAL A 11 -35.47 38.48 1.95
N ALA A 12 -36.27 37.57 2.50
CA ALA A 12 -36.04 37.07 3.84
C ALA A 12 -34.66 36.38 3.83
N PRO A 13 -33.71 36.78 4.69
CA PRO A 13 -32.51 35.99 4.85
C PRO A 13 -32.96 34.64 5.41
N ALA A 14 -32.82 33.59 4.61
CA ALA A 14 -32.84 32.24 5.13
C ALA A 14 -31.71 32.18 6.15
N ALA A 15 -32.05 32.29 7.43
CA ALA A 15 -31.15 31.97 8.52
C ALA A 15 -30.85 30.47 8.40
N ALA A 16 -29.90 30.14 7.53
CA ALA A 16 -29.27 28.86 7.52
C ALA A 16 -28.58 28.75 8.89
N GLY A 17 -29.19 27.97 9.78
CA GLY A 17 -28.52 27.44 10.97
C GLY A 17 -27.39 26.51 10.52
N GLY A 18 -26.35 27.08 9.93
CA GLY A 18 -25.12 26.39 9.60
C GLY A 18 -24.37 26.16 10.89
N ALA A 19 -24.04 24.90 11.18
CA ALA A 19 -23.09 24.59 12.23
C ALA A 19 -21.83 25.45 12.00
N ALA A 20 -21.36 26.14 13.03
CA ALA A 20 -20.10 26.88 12.93
C ALA A 20 -18.97 25.86 12.70
N TYR A 21 -18.39 25.90 11.49
CA TYR A 21 -17.23 25.09 11.13
C TYR A 21 -15.97 25.88 11.38
N GLU A 22 -15.00 25.25 12.02
CA GLU A 22 -13.69 25.80 12.24
C GLU A 22 -12.69 25.25 11.22
N ARG A 23 -11.77 26.12 10.78
CA ARG A 23 -10.68 25.74 9.88
C ARG A 23 -9.53 25.16 10.71
N LEU A 24 -9.13 23.94 10.38
CA LEU A 24 -7.98 23.25 10.94
C LEU A 24 -6.95 23.02 9.82
N PRO A 25 -5.96 23.93 9.68
CA PRO A 25 -4.85 23.74 8.74
C PRO A 25 -4.01 22.55 9.18
N ALA A 26 -3.79 21.60 8.27
CA ALA A 26 -3.12 20.36 8.57
C ALA A 26 -2.09 19.99 7.50
N VAL A 27 -1.00 19.38 7.92
CA VAL A 27 -0.03 18.74 7.01
C VAL A 27 -0.25 17.24 7.07
N LEU A 28 -0.43 16.64 5.90
CA LEU A 28 -0.63 15.19 5.73
C LEU A 28 0.60 14.57 5.07
N HIS A 29 0.85 13.32 5.42
CA HIS A 29 2.00 12.52 4.99
C HIS A 29 3.31 13.05 5.57
N VAL A 30 3.52 12.74 6.85
CA VAL A 30 4.69 13.14 7.64
C VAL A 30 5.27 11.91 8.33
N HIS A 31 6.58 11.75 8.21
CA HIS A 31 7.34 10.66 8.84
C HIS A 31 8.26 11.22 9.92
N SER A 32 8.41 10.45 11.00
CA SER A 32 9.31 10.77 12.11
C SER A 32 10.48 9.79 12.22
N ASP A 33 11.35 10.05 13.19
CA ASP A 33 12.48 9.18 13.55
C ASP A 33 12.08 7.79 14.07
N LEU A 34 10.79 7.56 14.32
CA LEU A 34 10.24 6.25 14.65
C LEU A 34 10.36 5.27 13.47
N THR A 35 10.29 5.76 12.23
CA THR A 35 10.57 4.96 11.02
C THR A 35 11.69 5.56 10.19
N THR A 36 11.43 6.23 9.08
CA THR A 36 12.46 6.70 8.14
C THR A 36 12.62 8.22 8.11
N GLY A 37 11.85 8.96 8.92
CA GLY A 37 12.02 10.40 9.06
C GLY A 37 13.25 10.77 9.90
N ASP A 38 13.62 12.05 9.81
CA ASP A 38 14.82 12.60 10.45
C ASP A 38 14.56 13.17 11.85
N PHE A 39 13.29 13.47 12.18
CA PHE A 39 12.94 14.26 13.36
C PHE A 39 11.99 13.53 14.32
N PRO A 40 12.16 13.72 15.64
CA PRO A 40 11.21 13.22 16.62
C PRO A 40 9.87 13.96 16.55
N LEU A 41 8.81 13.29 16.99
CA LEU A 41 7.42 13.79 16.96
C LEU A 41 7.27 15.20 17.56
N GLU A 42 7.96 15.47 18.67
CA GLU A 42 7.85 16.73 19.39
C GLU A 42 8.52 17.89 18.63
N GLN A 43 9.61 17.59 17.93
CA GLN A 43 10.26 18.55 17.05
C GLN A 43 9.40 18.83 15.81
N LEU A 44 8.75 17.81 15.24
CA LEU A 44 7.79 17.99 14.16
C LEU A 44 6.62 18.87 14.58
N GLN A 45 6.05 18.66 15.77
CA GLN A 45 5.00 19.53 16.31
C GLN A 45 5.49 20.97 16.50
N THR A 46 6.74 21.16 16.95
CA THR A 46 7.33 22.50 17.07
C THR A 46 7.50 23.18 15.70
N MET A 47 7.91 22.43 14.67
CA MET A 47 8.00 22.93 13.30
C MET A 47 6.62 23.31 12.76
N ALA A 48 5.61 22.48 12.99
CA ALA A 48 4.23 22.74 12.59
C ALA A 48 3.66 23.98 13.26
N GLU A 49 3.84 24.12 14.59
CA GLU A 49 3.38 25.30 15.34
C GLU A 49 4.00 26.59 14.78
N LYS A 50 5.30 26.58 14.49
CA LYS A 50 6.00 27.72 13.86
C LYS A 50 5.49 28.04 12.46
N ALA A 51 4.99 27.02 11.73
CA ALA A 51 4.42 27.17 10.40
C ALA A 51 2.93 27.54 10.41
N GLY A 52 2.31 27.71 11.59
CA GLY A 52 0.86 27.98 11.71
C GLY A 52 -0.01 26.77 11.33
N VAL A 53 0.53 25.57 11.43
CA VAL A 53 -0.17 24.30 11.19
C VAL A 53 -0.71 23.78 12.50
N ASP A 54 -2.02 23.51 12.55
CA ASP A 54 -2.71 23.07 13.75
C ASP A 54 -2.77 21.54 13.89
N ALA A 55 -2.55 20.78 12.81
CA ALA A 55 -2.55 19.33 12.85
C ALA A 55 -1.49 18.68 11.95
N LEU A 56 -0.91 17.59 12.45
CA LEU A 56 0.00 16.71 11.72
C LEU A 56 -0.63 15.33 11.59
N LEU A 57 -0.82 14.88 10.36
CA LEU A 57 -1.30 13.54 10.04
C LEU A 57 -0.08 12.67 9.72
N MET A 58 0.36 11.91 10.73
CA MET A 58 1.53 11.03 10.65
C MET A 58 1.24 9.82 9.77
N THR A 59 2.23 9.39 9.00
CA THR A 59 2.09 8.26 8.07
C THR A 59 3.31 7.37 8.15
N GLU A 60 3.65 6.92 9.35
CA GLU A 60 4.84 6.08 9.55
C GLU A 60 4.80 4.84 8.66
N ASN A 61 5.96 4.47 8.12
CA ASN A 61 6.08 3.29 7.28
C ASN A 61 5.56 2.03 7.96
N TYR A 62 4.48 1.43 7.45
CA TYR A 62 3.83 0.27 8.07
C TYR A 62 4.75 -0.96 8.07
N LEU A 63 5.17 -1.36 6.85
CA LEU A 63 6.07 -2.48 6.57
C LEU A 63 6.80 -2.18 5.27
N LEU A 64 8.05 -1.73 5.38
CA LEU A 64 8.93 -1.55 4.22
C LEU A 64 9.81 -2.78 4.06
N ARG A 65 9.22 -3.83 3.47
CA ARG A 65 9.88 -5.13 3.30
C ARG A 65 9.75 -5.65 1.87
N ILE A 66 10.86 -5.65 1.17
CA ILE A 66 11.00 -6.19 -0.18
C ILE A 66 11.73 -7.53 -0.09
N GLU A 67 11.12 -8.57 -0.65
CA GLU A 67 11.70 -9.92 -0.66
C GLU A 67 11.64 -10.57 -2.04
N TYR A 68 12.63 -11.41 -2.31
CA TYR A 68 12.68 -12.24 -3.51
C TYR A 68 13.30 -13.59 -3.20
N GLY A 69 12.64 -14.68 -3.61
CA GLY A 69 13.13 -16.05 -3.54
C GLY A 69 13.15 -16.72 -4.91
N LEU A 70 14.15 -17.57 -5.13
CA LEU A 70 14.31 -18.34 -6.36
C LEU A 70 13.33 -19.53 -6.39
N PRO A 71 12.60 -19.75 -7.49
CA PRO A 71 11.83 -20.97 -7.66
C PRO A 71 12.78 -22.19 -7.83
N PRO A 72 12.36 -23.41 -7.42
CA PRO A 72 11.13 -23.71 -6.69
C PRO A 72 11.24 -23.50 -5.17
N PHE A 73 12.44 -23.20 -4.64
CA PHE A 73 12.74 -23.13 -3.21
C PHE A 73 12.73 -21.70 -2.66
N ARG A 74 11.63 -20.98 -2.87
CA ARG A 74 11.55 -19.54 -2.59
C ARG A 74 11.76 -19.21 -1.12
N ALA A 75 11.27 -20.04 -0.21
CA ALA A 75 11.44 -19.84 1.23
C ALA A 75 12.90 -19.97 1.68
N LEU A 76 13.66 -20.90 1.09
CA LEU A 76 15.05 -21.19 1.46
C LEU A 76 16.06 -20.22 0.84
N THR A 77 15.74 -19.73 -0.37
CA THR A 77 16.60 -18.82 -1.15
C THR A 77 16.20 -17.36 -1.00
N ARG A 78 15.25 -17.06 -0.10
CA ARG A 78 14.69 -15.74 0.07
C ARG A 78 15.74 -14.75 0.54
N VAL A 79 15.94 -13.70 -0.25
CA VAL A 79 16.66 -12.50 0.17
C VAL A 79 15.65 -11.44 0.54
N VAL A 80 15.89 -10.77 1.66
CA VAL A 80 14.98 -9.76 2.23
C VAL A 80 15.77 -8.47 2.41
N ARG A 81 15.15 -7.35 2.02
CA ARG A 81 15.55 -6.00 2.41
C ARG A 81 14.40 -5.38 3.16
N GLU A 82 14.69 -4.93 4.37
CA GLU A 82 13.70 -4.38 5.29
C GLU A 82 14.26 -3.10 5.91
N GLU A 83 13.44 -2.06 5.91
CA GLU A 83 13.75 -0.77 6.53
C GLU A 83 12.99 -0.59 7.85
N ARG A 84 13.35 0.45 8.61
CA ARG A 84 12.65 0.80 9.85
C ARG A 84 11.17 1.03 9.55
N SER A 85 10.30 0.32 10.28
CA SER A 85 8.86 0.34 10.07
C SER A 85 8.11 0.12 11.38
N VAL A 86 6.82 0.45 11.39
CA VAL A 86 5.95 0.34 12.57
C VAL A 86 5.83 -1.10 13.03
N LEU A 87 5.73 -2.07 12.12
CA LEU A 87 5.70 -3.49 12.52
C LEU A 87 7.01 -3.94 13.18
N GLY A 88 8.16 -3.42 12.73
CA GLY A 88 9.46 -3.71 13.35
C GLY A 88 9.63 -3.05 14.73
N LEU A 89 9.08 -1.85 14.91
CA LEU A 89 9.09 -1.13 16.19
C LEU A 89 8.12 -1.73 17.23
N GLY A 90 6.99 -2.26 16.76
CA GLY A 90 5.86 -2.69 17.59
C GLY A 90 4.73 -1.66 17.58
N LEU A 91 3.52 -2.12 17.26
CA LEU A 91 2.34 -1.26 17.06
C LEU A 91 1.90 -0.54 18.34
N GLU A 92 1.94 -1.24 19.47
CA GLU A 92 1.63 -0.68 20.79
C GLU A 92 2.61 0.43 21.15
N HIS A 93 3.91 0.18 20.91
CA HIS A 93 4.95 1.16 21.18
C HIS A 93 4.77 2.41 20.30
N TYR A 94 4.51 2.24 19.00
CA TYR A 94 4.22 3.35 18.09
C TYR A 94 3.05 4.21 18.59
N LEU A 95 1.90 3.59 18.88
CA LEU A 95 0.70 4.30 19.33
C LEU A 95 0.92 4.98 20.69
N GLN A 96 1.65 4.34 21.59
CA GLN A 96 2.04 4.93 22.87
C GLN A 96 2.92 6.17 22.67
N ARG A 97 3.95 6.10 21.81
CA ARG A 97 4.84 7.24 21.54
C ARG A 97 4.09 8.44 20.98
N VAL A 98 3.13 8.21 20.08
CA VAL A 98 2.24 9.26 19.57
C VAL A 98 1.36 9.83 20.69
N ALA A 99 0.76 9.01 21.54
CA ALA A 99 -0.06 9.47 22.66
C ALA A 99 0.72 10.32 23.68
N GLU A 100 1.96 9.94 23.97
CA GLU A 100 2.86 10.69 24.85
C GLU A 100 3.25 12.04 24.23
N ALA A 101 3.58 12.09 22.94
CA ALA A 101 3.89 13.33 22.24
C ALA A 101 2.69 14.30 22.24
N ARG A 102 1.49 13.79 21.97
CA ARG A 102 0.23 14.57 22.07
C ARG A 102 0.00 15.16 23.45
N THR A 103 0.34 14.41 24.49
CA THR A 103 0.18 14.87 25.89
C THR A 103 1.19 15.98 26.21
N ARG A 104 2.42 15.88 25.69
CA ARG A 104 3.49 16.87 25.93
C ARG A 104 3.29 18.17 25.14
N ASN A 105 2.80 18.10 23.91
CA ASN A 105 2.42 19.28 23.14
C ASN A 105 1.00 19.14 22.56
N PRO A 106 -0.03 19.64 23.26
CA PRO A 106 -1.41 19.56 22.79
C PRO A 106 -1.80 20.68 21.80
N ARG A 107 -0.89 21.62 21.48
CA ARG A 107 -1.20 22.77 20.60
C ARG A 107 -1.35 22.36 19.13
N VAL A 108 -0.58 21.36 18.71
CA VAL A 108 -0.66 20.76 17.37
C VAL A 108 -1.21 19.35 17.53
N LEU A 109 -2.37 19.11 16.92
CA LEU A 109 -3.01 17.80 16.91
C LEU A 109 -2.15 16.82 16.11
N LEU A 110 -1.61 15.81 16.78
CA LEU A 110 -0.93 14.70 16.14
C LEU A 110 -1.93 13.55 15.91
N LEU A 111 -2.18 13.18 14.65
CA LEU A 111 -3.02 12.05 14.29
C LEU A 111 -2.12 10.86 13.88
N PRO A 112 -2.21 9.70 14.55
CA PRO A 112 -1.48 8.51 14.12
C PRO A 112 -2.06 7.97 12.82
N GLY A 113 -1.17 7.46 11.98
CA GLY A 113 -1.49 6.84 10.71
C GLY A 113 -0.25 6.12 10.17
N VAL A 114 -0.48 5.27 9.18
CA VAL A 114 0.58 4.44 8.59
C VAL A 114 0.54 4.51 7.07
N GLU A 115 1.71 4.49 6.45
CA GLU A 115 1.88 4.34 5.01
C GLU A 115 2.04 2.85 4.68
N VAL A 116 1.12 2.31 3.89
CA VAL A 116 1.09 0.88 3.54
C VAL A 116 1.38 0.70 2.07
N LEU A 117 2.32 -0.19 1.76
CA LEU A 117 2.55 -0.74 0.41
C LEU A 117 1.73 -2.02 0.24
N PRO A 118 0.53 -1.98 -0.39
CA PRO A 118 -0.34 -3.14 -0.41
C PRO A 118 0.19 -4.25 -1.30
N HIS A 119 0.88 -3.90 -2.39
CA HIS A 119 1.49 -4.85 -3.31
C HIS A 119 2.63 -4.22 -4.12
N TYR A 120 3.65 -5.03 -4.38
CA TYR A 120 4.73 -4.80 -5.32
C TYR A 120 4.99 -6.13 -6.04
N HIS A 121 5.67 -6.09 -7.18
CA HIS A 121 6.02 -7.34 -7.86
C HIS A 121 7.33 -7.28 -8.63
N TRP A 122 7.89 -8.46 -8.85
CA TRP A 122 9.12 -8.66 -9.60
C TRP A 122 8.84 -9.16 -11.01
N THR A 123 9.62 -8.65 -11.95
CA THR A 123 9.76 -9.18 -13.31
C THR A 123 11.23 -9.39 -13.65
N GLY A 124 11.51 -10.00 -14.80
CA GLY A 124 12.87 -10.40 -15.20
C GLY A 124 13.30 -11.72 -14.59
N ALA A 125 14.61 -11.99 -14.60
CA ALA A 125 15.16 -13.25 -14.16
C ALA A 125 16.59 -13.11 -13.61
N PRO A 126 16.89 -13.61 -12.40
CA PRO A 126 18.21 -13.53 -11.80
C PRO A 126 19.33 -14.13 -12.66
N TRP A 127 19.08 -15.22 -13.38
CA TRP A 127 20.08 -15.84 -14.26
C TRP A 127 20.37 -15.03 -15.53
N ARG A 128 19.49 -14.09 -15.89
CA ARG A 128 19.75 -13.09 -16.94
C ARG A 128 20.44 -11.83 -16.38
N LEU A 129 20.71 -11.81 -15.07
CA LEU A 129 21.31 -10.69 -14.35
C LEU A 129 20.51 -9.38 -14.49
N ASP A 130 19.21 -9.49 -14.77
CA ASP A 130 18.33 -8.35 -15.02
C ASP A 130 16.98 -8.59 -14.36
N MET A 131 16.65 -7.72 -13.40
CA MET A 131 15.44 -7.78 -12.60
C MET A 131 14.83 -6.40 -12.46
N GLU A 132 13.50 -6.36 -12.47
CA GLU A 132 12.76 -5.12 -12.29
C GLU A 132 11.73 -5.28 -11.18
N LEU A 133 11.74 -4.34 -10.25
CA LEU A 133 10.88 -4.23 -9.09
C LEU A 133 9.84 -3.13 -9.36
N HIS A 134 8.58 -3.52 -9.37
CA HIS A 134 7.47 -2.64 -9.74
C HIS A 134 6.67 -2.19 -8.51
N ASP A 135 6.16 -0.96 -8.58
CA ASP A 135 5.12 -0.39 -7.71
C ASP A 135 5.51 -0.18 -6.23
N THR A 136 6.80 -0.03 -5.91
CA THR A 136 7.26 0.18 -4.52
C THR A 136 6.81 1.50 -3.88
N GLN A 137 6.36 2.47 -4.68
CA GLN A 137 5.83 3.77 -4.20
C GLN A 137 4.31 3.89 -4.42
N LYS A 138 3.64 2.78 -4.71
CA LYS A 138 2.19 2.75 -4.94
C LYS A 138 1.44 2.53 -3.61
N ASN A 139 1.52 3.53 -2.75
CA ASN A 139 1.13 3.43 -1.34
C ASN A 139 -0.28 3.95 -1.05
N LEU A 140 -0.84 3.46 0.05
CA LEU A 140 -2.06 3.98 0.67
C LEU A 140 -1.74 4.46 2.09
N LEU A 141 -2.14 5.69 2.41
CA LEU A 141 -2.07 6.23 3.76
C LEU A 141 -3.33 5.83 4.51
N VAL A 142 -3.17 5.30 5.73
CA VAL A 142 -4.26 4.79 6.56
C VAL A 142 -4.35 5.59 7.84
N PHE A 143 -5.54 6.09 8.14
CA PHE A 143 -5.83 6.86 9.36
C PHE A 143 -7.07 6.33 10.08
N GLY A 144 -7.16 6.61 11.39
CA GLY A 144 -8.34 6.29 12.20
C GLY A 144 -8.45 4.82 12.63
N VAL A 145 -7.45 3.99 12.33
CA VAL A 145 -7.31 2.64 12.89
C VAL A 145 -6.25 2.69 13.99
N THR A 146 -6.66 2.52 15.25
CA THR A 146 -5.77 2.63 16.42
C THR A 146 -5.79 1.39 17.31
N ASP A 147 -6.45 0.33 16.86
CA ASP A 147 -6.37 -0.98 17.52
C ASP A 147 -5.14 -1.73 16.97
N PRO A 148 -4.16 -2.10 17.82
CA PRO A 148 -2.96 -2.81 17.38
C PRO A 148 -3.28 -4.10 16.64
N ALA A 149 -4.25 -4.89 17.10
CA ALA A 149 -4.62 -6.14 16.43
C ALA A 149 -5.18 -5.88 15.03
N ALA A 150 -6.06 -4.89 14.88
CA ALA A 150 -6.57 -4.48 13.57
C ALA A 150 -5.47 -3.95 12.64
N LEU A 151 -4.48 -3.22 13.16
CA LEU A 151 -3.34 -2.74 12.37
C LEU A 151 -2.40 -3.89 11.97
N GLN A 152 -2.19 -4.89 12.84
CA GLN A 152 -1.35 -6.06 12.56
C GLN A 152 -1.88 -6.87 11.36
N ALA A 153 -3.20 -6.88 11.18
CA ALA A 153 -3.88 -7.63 10.13
C ALA A 153 -4.14 -6.81 8.84
N LEU A 154 -3.52 -5.63 8.67
CA LEU A 154 -3.69 -4.84 7.45
C LEU A 154 -3.25 -5.64 6.20
N PRO A 155 -4.09 -5.73 5.15
CA PRO A 155 -3.73 -6.40 3.91
C PRO A 155 -2.55 -5.71 3.22
N ALA A 156 -1.38 -6.37 3.20
CA ALA A 156 -0.17 -5.87 2.53
C ALA A 156 0.74 -7.01 2.08
N ALA A 157 1.55 -6.77 1.05
CA ALA A 157 2.60 -7.69 0.64
C ALA A 157 3.60 -7.90 1.77
N SER A 158 4.13 -9.13 1.88
CA SER A 158 5.06 -9.53 2.93
C SER A 158 4.49 -9.49 4.37
N ASN A 159 3.25 -9.05 4.61
CA ASN A 159 2.66 -9.04 5.95
C ASN A 159 2.09 -10.43 6.31
N ALA A 160 2.83 -11.16 7.16
CA ALA A 160 2.38 -12.45 7.67
C ALA A 160 1.10 -12.36 8.53
N GLY A 161 0.86 -11.23 9.21
CA GLY A 161 -0.33 -11.00 10.04
C GLY A 161 -1.64 -10.93 9.23
N ALA A 162 -1.55 -10.67 7.93
CA ALA A 162 -2.67 -10.73 7.00
C ALA A 162 -2.80 -12.09 6.28
N GLY A 163 -1.86 -13.02 6.52
CA GLY A 163 -1.88 -14.35 5.93
C GLY A 163 -2.92 -15.25 6.57
N ALA A 164 -3.45 -16.19 5.78
CA ALA A 164 -4.32 -17.24 6.25
C ALA A 164 -3.75 -18.61 5.84
N PHE A 165 -4.06 -19.65 6.63
CA PHE A 165 -3.85 -21.02 6.20
C PHE A 165 -4.78 -21.32 5.03
N ASP A 166 -4.20 -21.58 3.86
CA ASP A 166 -4.96 -21.94 2.67
C ASP A 166 -5.07 -23.47 2.57
N ALA A 167 -6.28 -23.99 2.37
CA ALA A 167 -6.50 -25.41 2.10
C ALA A 167 -5.74 -25.87 0.84
N ALA A 168 -5.47 -24.96 -0.12
CA ALA A 168 -4.61 -25.25 -1.25
C ALA A 168 -3.13 -25.44 -0.84
N ALA A 169 -2.64 -24.74 0.19
CA ALA A 169 -1.30 -24.98 0.73
C ALA A 169 -1.18 -26.36 1.39
N ALA A 170 -2.29 -26.90 1.93
CA ALA A 170 -2.32 -28.29 2.40
C ALA A 170 -2.21 -29.31 1.25
N LEU A 171 -2.69 -28.97 0.05
CA LEU A 171 -2.50 -29.81 -1.14
C LEU A 171 -1.04 -29.83 -1.62
N ASP A 172 -0.31 -28.73 -1.46
CA ASP A 172 1.13 -28.68 -1.74
C ASP A 172 1.95 -29.61 -0.81
N LEU A 173 1.37 -30.04 0.31
CA LEU A 173 1.96 -31.01 1.25
C LEU A 173 1.62 -32.47 0.92
N VAL A 174 0.69 -32.75 0.01
CA VAL A 174 0.32 -34.13 -0.36
C VAL A 174 1.55 -34.98 -0.77
N PRO A 175 2.53 -34.47 -1.53
CA PRO A 175 3.70 -35.26 -1.88
C PRO A 175 4.60 -35.62 -0.69
N VAL A 176 4.48 -34.94 0.47
CA VAL A 176 5.20 -35.30 1.71
C VAL A 176 4.79 -36.70 2.19
N LEU A 177 3.56 -37.14 1.88
CA LEU A 177 3.12 -38.50 2.21
C LEU A 177 3.94 -39.59 1.51
N LEU A 178 4.68 -39.26 0.44
CA LEU A 178 5.59 -40.17 -0.25
C LEU A 178 6.85 -40.53 0.58
N VAL A 179 7.14 -39.78 1.65
CA VAL A 179 8.26 -40.08 2.55
C VAL A 179 8.10 -41.46 3.19
N VAL A 180 6.89 -41.83 3.60
CA VAL A 180 6.60 -43.12 4.24
C VAL A 180 6.85 -44.32 3.30
N PRO A 181 6.22 -44.43 2.12
CA PRO A 181 6.52 -45.53 1.20
C PRO A 181 7.98 -45.48 0.71
N GLY A 182 8.56 -44.29 0.55
CA GLY A 182 9.99 -44.13 0.24
C GLY A 182 10.90 -44.77 1.28
N ALA A 183 10.69 -44.44 2.57
CA ALA A 183 11.42 -45.02 3.70
C ALA A 183 11.24 -46.53 3.78
N VAL A 184 10.01 -47.03 3.62
CA VAL A 184 9.72 -48.48 3.59
C VAL A 184 10.48 -49.18 2.46
N LEU A 185 10.54 -48.59 1.26
CA LEU A 185 11.27 -49.18 0.12
C LEU A 185 12.80 -49.22 0.31
N VAL A 186 13.36 -48.25 1.04
CA VAL A 186 14.79 -48.21 1.41
C VAL A 186 15.10 -49.19 2.55
N ALA A 187 14.22 -49.27 3.54
CA ALA A 187 14.39 -50.11 4.73
C ALA A 187 14.14 -51.60 4.44
N THR A 188 13.17 -51.94 3.58
CA THR A 188 12.78 -53.33 3.31
C THR A 188 13.70 -54.01 2.29
N LYS A 189 14.20 -55.19 2.64
CA LYS A 189 14.94 -56.09 1.73
C LYS A 189 13.94 -57.03 1.07
N ARG A 190 13.80 -57.03 -0.25
CA ARG A 190 12.99 -58.02 -0.97
C ARG A 190 13.87 -59.13 -1.53
N ARG A 191 13.40 -60.38 -1.43
CA ARG A 191 14.02 -61.53 -2.08
C ARG A 191 13.68 -61.46 -3.57
N ALA A 192 14.70 -61.49 -4.42
CA ALA A 192 14.57 -61.51 -5.86
C ALA A 192 15.41 -62.67 -6.40
N LEU A 193 14.85 -63.42 -7.35
CA LEU A 193 15.59 -64.47 -8.04
C LEU A 193 16.51 -63.78 -9.06
N ALA A 194 17.83 -63.97 -8.90
CA ALA A 194 18.82 -63.50 -9.86
C ALA A 194 19.46 -64.71 -10.53
N ARG A 195 19.49 -64.70 -11.86
CA ARG A 195 20.17 -65.72 -12.65
C ARG A 195 21.65 -65.36 -12.73
N VAL A 196 22.53 -66.22 -12.23
CA VAL A 196 23.98 -66.07 -12.29
C VAL A 196 24.52 -67.28 -13.03
N GLY A 197 24.88 -67.11 -14.31
CA GLY A 197 25.20 -68.23 -15.19
C GLY A 197 24.01 -69.18 -15.40
N ARG A 198 24.20 -70.47 -15.13
CA ARG A 198 23.15 -71.52 -15.21
C ARG A 198 22.31 -71.67 -13.94
N SER A 199 22.67 -70.98 -12.85
CA SER A 199 22.04 -71.15 -11.53
C SER A 199 21.13 -69.97 -11.17
N VAL A 200 20.05 -70.24 -10.44
CA VAL A 200 19.15 -69.22 -9.89
C VAL A 200 19.45 -69.05 -8.40
N VAL A 201 19.87 -67.86 -7.99
CA VAL A 201 20.19 -67.54 -6.59
C VAL A 201 19.19 -66.53 -6.05
N VAL A 202 18.73 -66.73 -4.81
CA VAL A 202 17.86 -65.77 -4.12
C VAL A 202 18.73 -64.62 -3.59
N VAL A 203 18.68 -63.47 -4.25
CA VAL A 203 19.40 -62.27 -3.84
C VAL A 203 18.44 -61.36 -3.07
N ARG A 204 18.90 -60.81 -1.93
CA ARG A 204 18.16 -59.75 -1.22
C ARG A 204 18.48 -58.40 -1.88
N ARG A 205 17.57 -57.87 -2.68
CA ARG A 205 17.68 -56.52 -3.26
C ARG A 205 16.81 -55.52 -2.50
N ARG A 206 17.34 -54.33 -2.29
CA ARG A 206 16.61 -53.15 -1.80
C ARG A 206 16.19 -52.30 -3.00
N ARG A 207 15.01 -51.67 -2.95
CA ARG A 207 14.58 -50.72 -3.99
C ARG A 207 15.11 -49.32 -3.70
N LEU A 208 16.44 -49.20 -3.52
CA LEU A 208 17.10 -47.98 -3.05
C LEU A 208 16.82 -46.77 -3.96
N PHE A 209 16.89 -46.97 -5.28
CA PHE A 209 16.66 -45.89 -6.24
C PHE A 209 15.23 -45.34 -6.16
N LEU A 210 14.21 -46.22 -6.25
CA LEU A 210 12.81 -45.80 -6.19
C LEU A 210 12.45 -45.23 -4.80
N GLY A 211 12.93 -45.87 -3.73
CA GLY A 211 12.70 -45.38 -2.36
C GLY A 211 13.36 -44.03 -2.11
N GLY A 212 14.60 -43.84 -2.59
CA GLY A 212 15.31 -42.57 -2.54
C GLY A 212 14.63 -41.48 -3.37
N LEU A 213 14.10 -41.81 -4.55
CA LEU A 213 13.34 -40.87 -5.38
C LEU A 213 12.07 -40.37 -4.67
N LEU A 214 11.30 -41.28 -4.05
CA LEU A 214 10.09 -40.89 -3.29
C LEU A 214 10.43 -40.02 -2.08
N LEU A 215 11.51 -40.33 -1.36
CA LEU A 215 12.02 -39.52 -0.26
C LEU A 215 12.42 -38.12 -0.75
N ALA A 216 13.12 -38.03 -1.87
CA ALA A 216 13.55 -36.75 -2.46
C ALA A 216 12.35 -35.89 -2.89
N ILE A 217 11.31 -36.48 -3.49
CA ILE A 217 10.09 -35.77 -3.87
C ILE A 217 9.37 -35.26 -2.63
N GLY A 218 9.20 -36.11 -1.61
CA GLY A 218 8.54 -35.72 -0.36
C GLY A 218 9.28 -34.61 0.38
N ALA A 219 10.61 -34.71 0.47
CA ALA A 219 11.44 -33.66 1.07
C ALA A 219 11.37 -32.35 0.28
N THR A 220 11.42 -32.41 -1.06
CA THR A 220 11.32 -31.24 -1.94
C THR A 220 9.99 -30.52 -1.77
N ALA A 221 8.88 -31.26 -1.69
CA ALA A 221 7.56 -30.68 -1.47
C ALA A 221 7.46 -30.01 -0.09
N PHE A 222 7.98 -30.66 0.96
CA PHE A 222 8.04 -30.07 2.29
C PHE A 222 8.81 -28.75 2.32
N VAL A 223 10.02 -28.73 1.74
CA VAL A 223 10.88 -27.54 1.69
C VAL A 223 10.23 -26.42 0.86
N ARG A 224 9.55 -26.77 -0.23
CA ARG A 224 8.83 -25.80 -1.07
C ARG A 224 7.63 -25.18 -0.35
N ALA A 225 6.91 -25.96 0.44
CA ALA A 225 5.70 -25.51 1.13
C ALA A 225 6.00 -24.72 2.43
N TRP A 226 7.20 -24.83 2.99
CA TRP A 226 7.62 -24.06 4.18
C TRP A 226 7.51 -22.54 3.94
N PRO A 227 6.99 -21.71 4.88
CA PRO A 227 6.56 -22.01 6.25
C PRO A 227 5.08 -22.42 6.39
N PHE A 228 4.48 -22.96 5.34
CA PHE A 228 3.07 -23.43 5.30
C PHE A 228 2.02 -22.33 5.44
N VAL A 229 2.43 -21.08 5.16
CA VAL A 229 1.57 -19.90 5.13
C VAL A 229 1.60 -19.32 3.73
N THR A 230 0.42 -19.13 3.14
CA THR A 230 0.31 -18.44 1.86
C THR A 230 0.28 -16.94 2.12
N ALA A 231 1.31 -16.23 1.66
CA ALA A 231 1.28 -14.76 1.66
C ALA A 231 0.08 -14.30 0.81
N PRO A 232 -0.77 -13.39 1.33
CA PRO A 232 -2.01 -13.00 0.65
C PRO A 232 -1.73 -12.36 -0.72
N TYR A 233 -0.63 -11.60 -0.82
CA TYR A 233 -0.20 -10.92 -2.04
C TYR A 233 1.26 -11.26 -2.35
N PRO A 234 1.53 -12.39 -3.03
CA PRO A 234 2.89 -12.78 -3.36
C PRO A 234 3.52 -11.81 -4.38
N PRO A 235 4.80 -11.41 -4.21
CA PRO A 235 5.44 -10.40 -5.06
C PRO A 235 5.98 -10.95 -6.39
N TYR A 236 5.48 -12.09 -6.85
CA TYR A 236 6.01 -12.80 -8.03
C TYR A 236 5.08 -12.75 -9.24
N ARG A 237 4.01 -11.96 -9.14
CA ARG A 237 3.05 -11.70 -10.21
C ARG A 237 2.41 -10.35 -9.98
N GLU A 238 2.05 -9.69 -11.06
CA GLU A 238 1.22 -8.49 -11.03
C GLU A 238 -0.20 -8.86 -10.57
N LEU A 239 -0.78 -8.07 -9.66
CA LEU A 239 -2.12 -8.28 -9.11
C LEU A 239 -3.08 -7.11 -9.41
N GLY A 240 -2.62 -6.10 -10.14
CA GLY A 240 -3.36 -4.86 -10.38
C GLY A 240 -3.78 -4.16 -9.08
N SER A 241 -4.93 -3.50 -9.08
CA SER A 241 -5.47 -2.75 -7.92
C SER A 241 -6.17 -3.63 -6.87
N GLY A 242 -6.21 -4.95 -7.04
CA GLY A 242 -6.91 -5.87 -6.14
C GLY A 242 -6.43 -5.77 -4.68
N PRO A 243 -5.12 -5.85 -4.40
CA PRO A 243 -4.57 -5.71 -3.05
C PRO A 243 -4.88 -4.34 -2.42
N HIS A 244 -4.80 -3.26 -3.22
CA HIS A 244 -5.16 -1.91 -2.77
C HIS A 244 -6.65 -1.80 -2.41
N GLN A 245 -7.54 -2.36 -3.22
CA GLN A 245 -8.97 -2.40 -2.91
C GLN A 245 -9.26 -3.20 -1.64
N ALA A 246 -8.57 -4.32 -1.42
CA ALA A 246 -8.74 -5.13 -0.22
C ALA A 246 -8.32 -4.38 1.04
N LEU A 247 -7.22 -3.60 0.98
CA LEU A 247 -6.81 -2.70 2.06
C LEU A 247 -7.86 -1.60 2.31
N ILE A 248 -8.32 -0.94 1.25
CA ILE A 248 -9.38 0.09 1.34
C ILE A 248 -10.63 -0.48 2.02
N ASP A 249 -11.08 -1.65 1.60
CA ASP A 249 -12.27 -2.30 2.15
C ASP A 249 -12.09 -2.73 3.61
N TYR A 250 -10.89 -3.18 3.97
CA TYR A 250 -10.56 -3.54 5.34
C TYR A 250 -10.63 -2.32 6.26
N VAL A 251 -9.97 -1.22 5.88
CA VAL A 251 -9.96 0.03 6.65
C VAL A 251 -11.36 0.64 6.71
N ASP A 252 -12.12 0.58 5.62
CA ASP A 252 -13.50 1.08 5.59
C ASP A 252 -14.42 0.36 6.58
N ARG A 253 -14.31 -0.97 6.67
CA ARG A 253 -15.09 -1.76 7.66
C ARG A 253 -14.78 -1.37 9.10
N LEU A 254 -13.57 -0.88 9.36
CA LEU A 254 -13.15 -0.37 10.67
C LEU A 254 -13.56 1.10 10.89
N GLY A 255 -14.14 1.76 9.89
CA GLY A 255 -14.48 3.18 9.94
C GLY A 255 -13.27 4.11 9.82
N GLY A 256 -12.13 3.59 9.34
CA GLY A 256 -10.94 4.38 9.07
C GLY A 256 -11.01 5.12 7.73
N ALA A 257 -9.95 5.87 7.44
CA ALA A 257 -9.79 6.59 6.18
C ALA A 257 -8.57 6.08 5.41
N THR A 258 -8.69 6.03 4.09
CA THR A 258 -7.60 5.69 3.17
C THR A 258 -7.37 6.81 2.17
N VAL A 259 -6.09 7.10 1.90
CA VAL A 259 -5.67 8.14 0.96
C VAL A 259 -4.68 7.54 -0.03
N TRP A 260 -4.96 7.64 -1.33
CA TRP A 260 -3.99 7.31 -2.38
C TRP A 260 -2.83 8.30 -2.35
N SER A 261 -1.59 7.80 -2.23
CA SER A 261 -0.40 8.62 -1.97
C SER A 261 0.36 8.94 -3.25
N PHE A 262 0.48 10.21 -3.64
CA PHE A 262 1.28 10.60 -4.82
C PHE A 262 0.94 9.85 -6.13
N PRO A 263 -0.33 9.85 -6.59
CA PRO A 263 -0.78 9.05 -7.73
C PRO A 263 -0.14 9.37 -9.08
N GLU A 264 0.48 10.53 -9.24
CA GLU A 264 1.20 10.96 -10.46
C GLU A 264 2.72 11.08 -10.27
N ALA A 265 3.24 10.83 -9.06
CA ALA A 265 4.69 10.88 -8.84
C ALA A 265 5.38 9.72 -9.56
N HIS A 266 6.58 10.00 -10.06
CA HIS A 266 7.44 9.00 -10.68
C HIS A 266 8.51 8.60 -9.69
N ASP A 267 8.71 7.29 -9.52
CA ASP A 267 9.87 6.76 -8.81
C ASP A 267 10.55 5.73 -9.70
N SER A 268 11.83 5.95 -9.99
CA SER A 268 12.62 4.97 -10.72
C SER A 268 14.09 5.11 -10.41
N GLY A 269 14.81 3.99 -10.51
CA GLY A 269 16.24 3.97 -10.41
C GLY A 269 16.78 2.58 -10.60
N GLU A 270 18.10 2.45 -10.47
CA GLU A 270 18.77 1.16 -10.62
C GLU A 270 19.90 1.00 -9.60
N GLN A 271 20.16 -0.24 -9.24
CA GLN A 271 21.27 -0.63 -8.39
C GLN A 271 21.79 -2.01 -8.79
N TRP A 272 23.04 -2.28 -8.42
CA TRP A 272 23.65 -3.59 -8.59
C TRP A 272 23.63 -4.35 -7.28
N VAL A 273 23.05 -5.55 -7.29
CA VAL A 273 23.09 -6.51 -6.19
C VAL A 273 24.00 -7.65 -6.60
N GLY A 274 25.30 -7.51 -6.30
CA GLY A 274 26.32 -8.37 -6.86
C GLY A 274 26.36 -8.22 -8.39
N PRO A 275 26.28 -9.31 -9.18
CA PRO A 275 26.27 -9.23 -10.64
C PRO A 275 24.87 -8.95 -11.21
N VAL A 276 23.83 -8.85 -10.39
CA VAL A 276 22.44 -8.66 -10.86
C VAL A 276 22.11 -7.18 -10.88
N ARG A 277 21.67 -6.67 -12.04
CA ARG A 277 21.08 -5.34 -12.16
C ARG A 277 19.63 -5.38 -11.69
N VAL A 278 19.31 -4.52 -10.73
CA VAL A 278 17.96 -4.36 -10.19
C VAL A 278 17.49 -2.94 -10.51
N VAL A 279 16.51 -2.85 -11.39
CA VAL A 279 15.77 -1.61 -11.64
C VAL A 279 14.56 -1.57 -10.71
N TRP A 280 14.23 -0.43 -10.14
CA TRP A 280 12.92 -0.21 -9.52
C TRP A 280 12.17 0.86 -10.28
N ARG A 281 10.84 0.71 -10.34
CA ARG A 281 9.97 1.62 -11.07
C ARG A 281 8.56 1.61 -10.48
N THR A 282 8.01 2.80 -10.28
CA THR A 282 6.59 3.04 -10.03
C THR A 282 6.13 4.07 -11.06
N ASP A 283 5.27 3.62 -11.98
CA ASP A 283 4.63 4.51 -12.95
C ASP A 283 3.43 5.24 -12.32
N PRO A 284 3.06 6.43 -12.82
CA PRO A 284 1.81 7.09 -12.47
C PRO A 284 0.62 6.15 -12.58
N TYR A 285 -0.26 6.18 -11.58
CA TYR A 285 -1.32 5.19 -11.40
C TYR A 285 -2.69 5.83 -11.14
N THR A 286 -2.94 7.00 -11.72
CA THR A 286 -4.22 7.73 -11.64
C THR A 286 -5.43 6.92 -12.08
N ASP A 287 -5.27 5.95 -12.97
CA ASP A 287 -6.35 5.04 -13.35
C ASP A 287 -6.84 4.17 -12.17
N ASP A 288 -5.99 3.87 -11.19
CA ASP A 288 -6.39 3.08 -10.03
C ASP A 288 -7.32 3.86 -9.09
N LEU A 289 -7.31 5.19 -9.12
CA LEU A 289 -8.32 6.01 -8.45
C LEU A 289 -9.70 5.76 -9.07
N GLN A 290 -9.77 5.53 -10.39
CA GLN A 290 -11.03 5.22 -11.06
C GLN A 290 -11.45 3.75 -10.85
N ARG A 291 -10.48 2.81 -10.84
CA ARG A 291 -10.73 1.37 -10.70
C ARG A 291 -11.04 0.92 -9.28
N THR A 292 -10.56 1.66 -8.27
CA THR A 292 -10.89 1.40 -6.86
C THR A 292 -12.08 2.23 -6.41
N ALA A 293 -12.71 1.82 -5.32
CA ALA A 293 -13.87 2.47 -4.72
C ALA A 293 -13.70 2.57 -3.21
N ARG A 294 -14.49 3.45 -2.56
CA ARG A 294 -14.56 3.61 -1.11
C ARG A 294 -13.29 4.11 -0.41
N TYR A 295 -12.24 4.53 -1.12
CA TYR A 295 -11.20 5.33 -0.47
C TYR A 295 -11.72 6.72 -0.13
N THR A 296 -11.08 7.39 0.83
CA THR A 296 -11.53 8.68 1.36
C THR A 296 -11.00 9.84 0.54
N ALA A 297 -9.71 9.82 0.20
CA ALA A 297 -9.05 10.91 -0.50
C ALA A 297 -7.91 10.43 -1.40
N PHE A 298 -7.28 11.35 -2.10
CA PHE A 298 -6.02 11.14 -2.82
C PHE A 298 -5.16 12.40 -2.74
N GLY A 299 -3.84 12.23 -2.76
CA GLY A 299 -2.91 13.33 -2.95
C GLY A 299 -3.17 14.01 -4.29
N ALA A 300 -3.68 15.22 -4.24
CA ALA A 300 -4.01 16.02 -5.41
C ALA A 300 -3.00 17.13 -5.65
N ILE A 301 -2.37 17.63 -4.58
CA ILE A 301 -1.36 18.70 -4.64
C ILE A 301 -0.16 18.26 -3.83
N TYR A 302 1.01 18.25 -4.46
CA TYR A 302 2.30 17.95 -3.82
C TYR A 302 3.44 18.63 -4.59
N GLU A 303 4.68 18.44 -4.17
CA GLU A 303 5.87 19.12 -4.72
C GLU A 303 6.30 18.60 -6.12
N ASP A 304 5.35 18.10 -6.92
CA ASP A 304 5.54 17.62 -8.29
C ASP A 304 4.35 18.03 -9.16
N THR A 305 4.46 17.82 -10.47
CA THR A 305 3.40 18.15 -11.43
C THR A 305 2.21 17.20 -11.26
N THR A 306 1.06 17.78 -10.98
CA THR A 306 -0.24 17.10 -10.85
C THR A 306 -1.19 17.61 -11.93
N ARG A 307 -2.05 16.72 -12.42
CA ARG A 307 -3.01 17.00 -13.49
C ARG A 307 -4.38 16.40 -13.22
N PHE A 308 -4.47 15.40 -12.36
CA PHE A 308 -5.71 14.67 -12.11
C PHE A 308 -6.82 15.54 -11.51
N GLU A 309 -6.44 16.52 -10.71
CA GLU A 309 -7.28 17.49 -10.00
C GLU A 309 -7.67 18.73 -10.82
N LEU A 310 -7.08 18.92 -12.01
CA LEU A 310 -7.40 20.05 -12.88
C LEU A 310 -8.87 20.01 -13.33
N PRO A 311 -9.50 21.17 -13.57
CA PRO A 311 -10.87 21.24 -14.08
C PRO A 311 -11.04 20.43 -15.37
N GLY A 312 -12.13 19.66 -15.46
CA GLY A 312 -12.40 18.70 -16.54
C GLY A 312 -11.58 17.41 -16.48
N GLY A 313 -10.70 17.26 -15.48
CA GLY A 313 -9.79 16.14 -15.30
C GLY A 313 -10.43 14.91 -14.64
N GLY A 314 -9.58 14.08 -14.04
CA GLY A 314 -9.99 12.84 -13.39
C GLY A 314 -10.83 13.06 -12.14
N TRP A 315 -10.55 14.12 -11.37
CA TRP A 315 -11.29 14.42 -10.15
C TRP A 315 -12.74 14.79 -10.42
N ASP A 316 -13.01 15.62 -11.44
CA ASP A 316 -14.37 15.95 -11.87
C ASP A 316 -15.17 14.70 -12.27
N ARG A 317 -14.52 13.72 -12.88
CA ARG A 317 -15.13 12.41 -13.18
C ARG A 317 -15.49 11.65 -11.91
N LEU A 318 -14.61 11.63 -10.91
CA LEU A 318 -14.89 10.98 -9.62
C LEU A 318 -16.04 11.67 -8.86
N LEU A 319 -16.07 13.01 -8.87
CA LEU A 319 -17.15 13.80 -8.28
C LEU A 319 -18.47 13.56 -9.01
N SER A 320 -18.46 13.51 -10.34
CA SER A 320 -19.64 13.21 -11.16
C SER A 320 -20.18 11.80 -10.89
N GLN A 321 -19.30 10.80 -10.71
CA GLN A 321 -19.71 9.45 -10.31
C GLN A 321 -20.38 9.44 -8.94
N TYR A 322 -19.88 10.25 -8.00
CA TYR A 322 -20.48 10.37 -6.67
C TYR A 322 -21.86 11.05 -6.72
N THR A 323 -21.98 12.19 -7.42
CA THR A 323 -23.27 12.90 -7.54
C THR A 323 -24.31 12.09 -8.31
N ALA A 324 -23.89 11.24 -9.25
CA ALA A 324 -24.75 10.28 -9.95
C ALA A 324 -25.07 9.01 -9.14
N GLY A 325 -24.51 8.84 -7.95
CA GLY A 325 -24.72 7.65 -7.09
C GLY A 325 -23.96 6.39 -7.55
N ALA A 326 -23.14 6.47 -8.60
CA ALA A 326 -22.27 5.37 -9.03
C ALA A 326 -21.13 5.10 -8.02
N ARG A 327 -20.80 6.10 -7.20
CA ARG A 327 -19.83 6.00 -6.10
C ARG A 327 -20.54 6.27 -4.78
N SER A 328 -20.30 5.43 -3.76
CA SER A 328 -20.97 5.56 -2.46
C SER A 328 -20.39 6.67 -1.56
N ARG A 329 -19.23 7.23 -1.92
CA ARG A 329 -18.58 8.33 -1.21
C ARG A 329 -17.77 9.21 -2.18
N PRO A 330 -17.59 10.49 -1.87
CA PRO A 330 -16.73 11.35 -2.67
C PRO A 330 -15.26 10.97 -2.47
N ALA A 331 -14.45 11.23 -3.48
CA ALA A 331 -13.00 11.18 -3.38
C ALA A 331 -12.48 12.61 -3.16
N TRP A 332 -12.01 12.91 -1.95
CA TRP A 332 -11.51 14.24 -1.62
C TRP A 332 -10.09 14.46 -2.16
N ALA A 333 -9.85 15.63 -2.74
CA ALA A 333 -8.51 16.10 -3.08
C ALA A 333 -7.83 16.63 -1.82
N VAL A 334 -6.60 16.18 -1.52
CA VAL A 334 -5.81 16.67 -0.39
C VAL A 334 -4.42 17.13 -0.82
N GLY A 335 -3.89 18.10 -0.09
CA GLY A 335 -2.47 18.45 -0.14
C GLY A 335 -1.65 17.41 0.63
N GLU A 336 -0.63 16.85 -0.02
CA GLU A 336 0.23 15.79 0.50
C GLU A 336 1.69 16.24 0.52
N SER A 337 2.34 16.17 1.69
CA SER A 337 3.70 16.71 1.87
C SER A 337 4.81 15.70 1.61
N GLY A 338 4.63 14.44 2.05
CA GLY A 338 5.70 13.42 2.02
C GLY A 338 6.95 13.87 2.77
N PHE A 339 6.76 14.53 3.91
CA PHE A 339 7.85 15.12 4.68
C PHE A 339 8.58 14.03 5.47
N HIS A 340 9.85 13.83 5.16
CA HIS A 340 10.77 12.97 5.92
C HIS A 340 11.86 13.77 6.65
N GLY A 341 12.18 14.95 6.15
CA GLY A 341 13.31 15.74 6.63
C GLY A 341 13.47 17.02 5.82
N LEU A 342 14.56 17.76 6.08
CA LEU A 342 14.85 19.03 5.39
C LEU A 342 15.64 18.84 4.08
N SER A 343 15.90 17.58 3.70
CA SER A 343 16.55 17.25 2.44
C SER A 343 15.72 17.73 1.24
N ALA A 344 16.39 17.98 0.12
CA ALA A 344 15.77 18.51 -1.11
C ALA A 344 14.99 19.84 -0.92
N GLY A 345 15.26 20.60 0.16
CA GLY A 345 14.60 21.87 0.44
C GLY A 345 13.20 21.74 1.05
N LYS A 346 12.77 20.52 1.38
CA LYS A 346 11.46 20.26 1.99
C LYS A 346 11.31 20.95 3.34
N ARG A 347 10.08 21.37 3.65
CA ARG A 347 9.72 22.02 4.91
C ARG A 347 8.34 21.54 5.36
N VAL A 348 8.07 21.60 6.66
CA VAL A 348 6.72 21.44 7.19
C VAL A 348 5.91 22.72 6.88
N GLY A 349 4.74 22.57 6.25
CA GLY A 349 3.77 23.66 6.10
C GLY A 349 3.53 24.25 4.69
N PRO A 350 4.40 24.15 3.67
CA PRO A 350 4.10 24.68 2.34
C PRO A 350 2.88 24.03 1.67
N ILE A 351 2.69 22.72 1.88
CA ILE A 351 1.54 21.97 1.37
C ILE A 351 0.64 21.60 2.55
N GLN A 352 -0.60 22.06 2.52
CA GLN A 352 -1.56 21.85 3.60
C GLN A 352 -2.92 21.42 3.05
N THR A 353 -3.66 20.72 3.89
CA THR A 353 -5.09 20.49 3.74
C THR A 353 -5.81 21.22 4.87
N VAL A 354 -6.80 22.06 4.55
CA VAL A 354 -7.61 22.72 5.56
C VAL A 354 -8.88 21.92 5.79
N PHE A 355 -9.00 21.31 6.98
CA PHE A 355 -10.21 20.59 7.38
C PHE A 355 -11.23 21.55 7.99
N LEU A 356 -12.51 21.35 7.66
CA LEU A 356 -13.62 22.03 8.29
C LEU A 356 -14.21 21.13 9.38
N VAL A 357 -13.99 21.48 10.64
CA VAL A 357 -14.40 20.68 11.81
C VAL A 357 -15.58 21.31 12.52
N ALA A 358 -16.55 20.51 12.96
CA ALA A 358 -17.72 21.01 13.67
C ALA A 358 -17.41 21.18 15.17
N GLY A 359 -17.70 22.37 15.71
CA GLY A 359 -17.61 22.67 17.14
C GLY A 359 -16.49 23.66 17.51
N PRO A 360 -16.63 24.38 18.64
CA PRO A 360 -15.64 25.37 19.08
C PRO A 360 -14.35 24.73 19.58
N ARG A 361 -13.20 25.28 19.18
CA ARG A 361 -11.85 25.00 19.71
C ARG A 361 -11.83 24.87 21.25
N PRO A 362 -11.07 23.90 21.80
CA PRO A 362 -10.71 23.95 23.22
C PRO A 362 -9.88 25.22 23.49
N PRO A 363 -10.10 25.91 24.63
CA PRO A 363 -9.37 27.13 24.96
C PRO A 363 -7.85 26.85 25.01
N GLY A 364 -7.08 27.44 24.09
CA GLY A 364 -5.61 27.32 24.06
C GLY A 364 -4.94 27.32 22.67
N SER A 365 -5.66 27.03 21.59
CA SER A 365 -5.12 27.12 20.22
C SER A 365 -5.35 28.52 19.65
N ARG A 366 -4.26 29.28 19.53
CA ARG A 366 -4.25 30.70 19.17
C ARG A 366 -4.36 30.93 17.67
N SER A 367 -5.11 31.97 17.30
CA SER A 367 -4.87 32.76 16.08
C SER A 367 -3.54 33.52 16.23
N PRO A 368 -2.81 33.85 15.14
CA PRO A 368 -1.42 34.33 15.24
C PRO A 368 -1.33 35.75 15.80
N SER A 369 -1.31 35.86 17.13
CA SER A 369 -0.80 36.99 17.89
C SER A 369 -0.37 36.49 19.28
N SER A 370 0.93 36.58 19.57
CA SER A 370 1.61 36.19 20.83
C SER A 370 1.07 36.95 22.08
N PRO A 371 1.46 36.69 23.34
CA PRO A 371 1.89 35.47 24.07
C PRO A 371 1.00 35.18 25.32
N CYS A 372 1.23 34.04 26.01
CA CYS A 372 0.73 33.62 27.34
C CYS A 372 -0.73 33.14 27.55
N ALA A 373 -0.91 31.84 27.86
CA ALA A 373 -1.55 31.32 29.09
C ALA A 373 -1.91 29.82 28.98
N ARG A 374 -1.99 29.19 30.15
CA ARG A 374 -1.93 27.76 30.49
C ARG A 374 -3.29 27.03 30.52
N ALA A 375 -3.19 25.69 30.40
CA ALA A 375 -4.07 24.63 30.94
C ALA A 375 -5.51 24.55 30.35
N SER A 376 -6.17 23.40 30.16
CA SER A 376 -6.03 22.05 30.69
C SER A 376 -6.79 21.06 29.77
N ALA A 377 -6.49 19.78 29.93
CA ALA A 377 -7.01 18.66 29.16
C ALA A 377 -8.50 18.37 29.43
N SER A 378 -9.24 17.98 28.39
CA SER A 378 -10.36 17.04 28.56
C SER A 378 -10.54 16.15 27.34
N ARG A 379 -10.83 14.89 27.61
CA ARG A 379 -11.00 13.78 26.67
C ARG A 379 -12.20 14.02 25.77
N SER A 380 -12.02 13.91 24.46
CA SER A 380 -13.13 13.72 23.53
C SER A 380 -12.75 12.67 22.47
N ARG A 381 -13.52 11.58 22.43
CA ARG A 381 -13.48 10.59 21.37
C ARG A 381 -14.10 11.23 20.12
N VAL A 382 -13.29 11.55 19.13
CA VAL A 382 -13.77 11.97 17.82
C VAL A 382 -14.35 10.73 17.12
N ARG A 383 -15.67 10.70 16.97
CA ARG A 383 -16.39 9.68 16.22
C ARG A 383 -16.67 10.25 14.83
N CYS A 384 -15.83 9.93 13.85
CA CYS A 384 -16.12 10.25 12.46
C CYS A 384 -17.28 9.36 11.99
N SER A 385 -18.45 9.95 11.73
CA SER A 385 -19.57 9.24 11.07
C SER A 385 -20.06 10.08 9.92
N PRO A 386 -19.93 9.62 8.66
CA PRO A 386 -20.62 10.23 7.54
C PRO A 386 -21.91 9.44 7.30
N ARG A 387 -23.03 9.90 7.86
CA ARG A 387 -24.36 9.52 7.34
C ARG A 387 -25.24 10.76 7.25
N PRO A 388 -25.63 11.21 6.05
CA PRO A 388 -26.81 12.05 5.93
C PRO A 388 -28.04 11.19 6.21
N ARG A 389 -28.92 11.68 7.11
CA ARG A 389 -30.23 11.08 7.36
C ARG A 389 -31.15 11.40 6.17
N GLY A 390 -31.36 10.43 5.28
CA GLY A 390 -32.46 10.44 4.32
C GLY A 390 -33.76 9.92 4.97
N PRO A 391 -34.95 10.28 4.44
CA PRO A 391 -36.22 9.98 5.07
C PRO A 391 -36.54 8.49 5.02
N ARG A 392 -37.07 7.98 6.14
CA ARG A 392 -37.52 6.60 6.32
C ARG A 392 -38.75 6.35 5.44
N SER A 393 -38.62 5.53 4.40
CA SER A 393 -39.76 4.79 3.85
C SER A 393 -39.77 3.38 4.45
N ARG A 394 -40.87 3.07 5.13
CA ARG A 394 -41.18 1.71 5.58
C ARG A 394 -41.66 0.92 4.36
N SER A 395 -41.04 -0.20 4.05
CA SER A 395 -41.75 -1.31 3.43
C SER A 395 -41.17 -2.64 3.91
N THR A 396 -42.09 -3.56 4.09
CA THR A 396 -42.04 -4.78 4.88
C THR A 396 -41.91 -6.00 3.98
N TRP A 397 -40.91 -6.87 4.27
CA TRP A 397 -40.91 -8.35 4.08
C TRP A 397 -41.00 -8.91 2.62
N PRO A 398 -40.75 -10.22 2.37
CA PRO A 398 -39.58 -11.00 2.79
C PRO A 398 -39.01 -11.93 1.67
N TRP A 399 -37.89 -12.55 2.03
CA TRP A 399 -37.25 -13.74 1.48
C TRP A 399 -38.13 -14.72 0.69
N ARG A 400 -37.68 -15.09 -0.52
CA ARG A 400 -37.95 -16.42 -1.11
C ARG A 400 -36.73 -16.93 -1.89
N ARG A 401 -36.38 -18.19 -1.61
CA ARG A 401 -35.42 -19.02 -2.34
C ARG A 401 -36.09 -19.59 -3.60
N SER A 402 -35.35 -19.64 -4.71
CA SER A 402 -35.46 -20.66 -5.77
C SER A 402 -34.24 -20.50 -6.70
N THR A 403 -33.23 -21.36 -6.63
CA THR A 403 -33.03 -22.54 -7.50
C THR A 403 -33.47 -22.38 -8.96
N ALA A 404 -32.50 -22.54 -9.87
CA ALA A 404 -32.53 -23.36 -11.09
C ALA A 404 -32.10 -22.67 -12.40
N ARG A 405 -31.07 -23.29 -12.98
CA ARG A 405 -30.90 -23.65 -14.41
C ARG A 405 -30.36 -22.62 -15.42
N ARG A 406 -29.09 -22.88 -15.77
CA ARG A 406 -28.55 -23.10 -17.13
C ARG A 406 -29.48 -22.74 -18.29
N ALA A 407 -29.02 -21.82 -19.14
CA ALA A 407 -29.28 -21.84 -20.57
C ALA A 407 -27.96 -21.56 -21.32
N THR A 408 -27.39 -22.63 -21.86
CA THR A 408 -26.48 -22.63 -23.00
C THR A 408 -27.22 -22.07 -24.21
N CYS A 409 -26.60 -21.15 -24.95
CA CYS A 409 -26.95 -20.95 -26.35
C CYS A 409 -25.67 -20.85 -27.17
N ALA A 410 -25.60 -21.72 -28.17
CA ALA A 410 -24.47 -21.92 -29.04
C ALA A 410 -24.82 -21.45 -30.45
N ARG A 411 -23.89 -20.69 -31.04
CA ARG A 411 -23.32 -20.88 -32.40
C ARG A 411 -24.13 -20.52 -33.66
N ARG A 412 -23.31 -20.11 -34.65
CA ARG A 412 -23.47 -19.96 -36.12
C ARG A 412 -23.89 -18.55 -36.56
N SER A 413 -23.32 -17.92 -37.60
CA SER A 413 -22.55 -18.37 -38.79
C SER A 413 -21.91 -17.11 -39.42
N SER A 414 -20.60 -17.04 -39.70
CA SER A 414 -19.87 -17.35 -40.96
C SER A 414 -20.32 -16.63 -42.25
N GLY A 415 -19.37 -15.92 -42.89
CA GLY A 415 -19.37 -15.49 -44.30
C GLY A 415 -18.36 -14.34 -44.57
N THR A 416 -17.05 -14.54 -44.75
CA THR A 416 -16.25 -14.70 -46.01
C THR A 416 -16.45 -13.69 -47.15
N ALA A 417 -15.40 -12.88 -47.44
CA ALA A 417 -14.76 -12.60 -48.76
C ALA A 417 -13.79 -11.39 -48.61
N ARG A 418 -12.45 -11.48 -48.65
CA ARG A 418 -11.45 -11.68 -49.74
C ARG A 418 -11.15 -10.45 -50.63
N SER A 419 -9.92 -9.92 -50.47
CA SER A 419 -8.95 -9.30 -51.42
C SER A 419 -9.40 -8.12 -52.32
N SER A 420 -8.62 -7.07 -52.62
CA SER A 420 -7.18 -6.99 -52.96
C SER A 420 -6.70 -5.53 -53.14
N ARG A 421 -5.36 -5.31 -53.00
CA ARG A 421 -4.41 -4.38 -53.71
C ARG A 421 -4.83 -2.90 -53.93
N SER A 422 -4.01 -1.84 -53.86
CA SER A 422 -2.55 -1.62 -54.02
C SER A 422 -2.24 -0.11 -53.86
N GLY A 423 -0.98 0.27 -53.60
CA GLY A 423 -0.41 1.60 -53.92
C GLY A 423 0.30 2.29 -52.74
N ARG A 424 1.64 2.27 -52.67
CA ARG A 424 2.58 3.39 -52.94
C ARG A 424 2.19 4.69 -52.20
N GLY A 425 2.98 5.32 -51.33
CA GLY A 425 4.42 5.33 -51.08
C GLY A 425 4.82 6.81 -50.88
N ALA A 426 5.42 7.18 -49.74
CA ALA A 426 6.26 8.37 -49.57
C ALA A 426 6.81 8.44 -48.13
N ARG A 427 8.12 8.23 -47.97
CA ARG A 427 8.95 8.90 -46.94
C ARG A 427 9.38 10.25 -47.55
N PRO A 428 9.69 11.28 -46.73
CA PRO A 428 11.10 11.45 -46.37
C PRO A 428 11.39 12.16 -45.02
N CYS A 429 12.70 12.14 -44.71
CA CYS A 429 13.48 13.12 -43.96
C CYS A 429 13.51 13.07 -42.42
N ALA A 430 14.55 12.35 -41.98
CA ALA A 430 15.33 12.67 -40.80
C ALA A 430 15.82 14.13 -40.80
N ARG A 431 15.83 14.75 -39.62
CA ARG A 431 16.74 15.84 -39.27
C ARG A 431 17.39 15.53 -37.92
N SER A 432 18.69 15.38 -37.98
CA SER A 432 19.63 15.43 -36.87
C SER A 432 19.64 16.83 -36.24
N ILE A 433 19.57 16.92 -34.92
CA ILE A 433 20.18 18.02 -34.18
C ILE A 433 21.02 17.40 -33.06
N ALA A 434 22.28 17.79 -33.06
CA ALA A 434 23.30 17.40 -32.10
C ALA A 434 23.42 18.47 -30.99
N ARG A 435 23.94 18.00 -29.84
CA ARG A 435 24.50 18.76 -28.68
C ARG A 435 23.42 19.38 -27.77
N SER A 436 23.55 19.37 -26.44
CA SER A 436 24.75 19.43 -25.61
C SER A 436 24.59 18.67 -24.29
N SER A 437 25.68 18.04 -23.87
CA SER A 437 25.90 17.37 -22.60
C SER A 437 26.22 18.37 -21.49
N THR A 438 25.44 18.34 -20.40
CA THR A 438 25.88 18.78 -19.08
C THR A 438 25.19 17.91 -18.03
N ALA A 439 25.77 16.74 -17.79
CA ALA A 439 25.40 15.87 -16.67
C ALA A 439 25.85 16.51 -15.35
N ARG A 440 24.90 16.81 -14.46
CA ARG A 440 25.17 17.03 -13.04
C ARG A 440 24.79 15.75 -12.29
N ARG A 441 25.80 15.10 -11.70
CA ARG A 441 25.66 14.04 -10.70
C ARG A 441 25.02 14.60 -9.42
N PRO A 442 24.21 13.80 -8.71
CA PRO A 442 24.20 13.81 -7.26
C PRO A 442 24.98 12.62 -6.72
N SER A 443 25.77 12.90 -5.69
CA SER A 443 26.69 12.01 -5.00
C SER A 443 25.99 11.02 -4.08
N THR A 444 26.51 9.80 -4.11
CA THR A 444 26.36 8.69 -3.17
C THR A 444 26.71 9.03 -1.72
N ALA A 445 25.95 8.50 -0.76
CA ALA A 445 26.45 8.14 0.58
C ALA A 445 25.67 6.94 1.13
N TRP A 446 26.22 5.74 0.95
CA TRP A 446 25.85 4.54 1.69
C TRP A 446 27.14 3.81 2.05
N THR A 447 27.57 3.91 3.31
CA THR A 447 28.70 3.14 3.85
C THR A 447 28.31 2.39 5.11
N ARG A 448 28.53 1.08 5.02
CA ARG A 448 28.70 0.05 6.06
C ARG A 448 29.07 0.57 7.45
N ALA A 449 28.29 0.13 8.44
CA ALA A 449 28.75 -0.06 9.81
C ALA A 449 29.58 -1.36 9.93
N GLY A 450 30.67 -1.31 10.70
CA GLY A 450 31.49 -2.47 11.00
C GLY A 450 32.60 -2.22 12.04
N ARG A 451 32.29 -2.60 13.28
CA ARG A 451 33.16 -3.08 14.37
C ARG A 451 33.95 -2.08 15.25
N ALA A 452 33.64 -2.26 16.54
CA ALA A 452 34.33 -1.91 17.77
C ALA A 452 35.87 -1.92 17.74
N ALA A 453 36.45 -0.92 18.42
CA ALA A 453 37.70 -1.05 19.20
C ALA A 453 37.76 0.06 20.28
N SER A 454 37.71 -0.38 21.54
CA SER A 454 38.44 0.10 22.72
C SER A 454 38.93 1.56 22.82
N CYS A 455 38.46 2.26 23.85
CA CYS A 455 39.14 3.42 24.47
C CYS A 455 40.57 3.08 24.91
N PRO A 456 41.44 4.10 24.95
CA PRO A 456 42.08 4.41 26.22
C PRO A 456 42.03 5.91 26.57
N THR A 457 41.92 6.12 27.87
CA THR A 457 42.20 7.32 28.65
C THR A 457 43.50 8.05 28.24
N ARG A 458 43.49 9.39 28.22
CA ARG A 458 44.24 10.25 29.18
C ARG A 458 44.17 11.75 28.82
N SER A 459 43.79 12.52 29.83
CA SER A 459 44.36 13.81 30.26
C SER A 459 45.07 14.70 29.23
N SER A 460 44.51 15.87 28.96
CA SER A 460 44.95 17.17 29.52
C SER A 460 43.86 18.21 29.31
#